data_AF-A0A2D7B3U3-F1
#
_entry.id   AF-A0A2D7B3U3-F1
#
_cell.length_a   1.000
_cell.length_b   1.000
_cell.length_c   1.000
_cell.angle_alpha   90.00
_cell.angle_beta   90.00
_cell.angle_gamma   90.00
#
_symmetry.space_group_name_H-M   'P 1'
#
loop_
_entity.id
_entity.type
_entity.pdbx_description
1 polymer ?
#
loop_
_entity_poly.entity_id
_entity_poly.type
_entity_poly.pdbx_seq_one_letter_code
_entity_poly.pdbx_strand_id
1 'polypeptide(L)'
;MAYASGIRISSVAGIIGAGVGGYIGFTQAADVSNLSPVAGSLILGAIGFVAGSAGAFILKSLMQFVIYIILFGIVAYVFQNQIEAMTGINPVDATIHVLRDWGLPV
;
A
#
# COMPACT_ATOMS: atom_id res chain seq x y z
N MET A 1 18.00 -2.62 1.47
CA MET A 1 17.59 -1.50 2.37
C MET A 1 16.08 -1.18 2.34
N ALA A 2 15.31 -1.57 1.32
CA ALA A 2 13.86 -1.31 1.23
C ALA A 2 13.00 -2.08 2.26
N TYR A 3 13.47 -3.25 2.74
CA TYR A 3 12.77 -4.08 3.73
C TYR A 3 12.87 -3.47 5.15
N ALA A 4 14.06 -3.02 5.55
CA ALA A 4 14.31 -2.38 6.85
C ALA A 4 13.55 -1.05 7.03
N SER A 5 13.38 -0.27 5.96
CA SER A 5 12.52 0.93 5.97
C SER A 5 11.03 0.56 6.09
N GLY A 6 10.59 -0.50 5.42
CA GLY A 6 9.22 -0.99 5.52
C GLY A 6 8.85 -1.44 6.92
N ILE A 7 9.76 -2.14 7.60
CA ILE A 7 9.57 -2.54 9.00
C ILE A 7 9.38 -1.31 9.88
N ARG A 8 10.23 -0.27 9.76
CA ARG A 8 10.09 0.96 10.58
C ARG A 8 8.75 1.65 10.38
N ILE A 9 8.31 1.83 9.13
CA ILE A 9 7.04 2.51 8.81
C ILE A 9 5.85 1.68 9.31
N SER A 10 5.88 0.37 9.09
CA SER A 10 4.83 -0.55 9.57
C SER A 10 4.75 -0.57 11.09
N SER A 11 5.88 -0.53 11.79
CA SER A 11 5.92 -0.47 13.25
C SER A 11 5.38 0.85 13.80
N VAL A 12 5.75 1.99 13.18
CA VAL A 12 5.24 3.31 13.58
C VAL A 12 3.73 3.39 13.35
N ALA A 13 3.24 2.93 12.20
CA ALA A 13 1.81 2.90 11.91
C ALA A 13 1.05 1.96 12.83
N GLY A 14 1.64 0.82 13.21
CA GLY A 14 1.10 -0.06 14.23
C GLY A 14 0.99 0.63 15.59
N ILE A 15 2.03 1.33 16.05
CA ILE A 15 1.98 2.07 17.33
C ILE A 15 0.89 3.14 17.31
N ILE A 16 0.78 3.90 16.23
CA ILE A 16 -0.28 4.92 16.06
C ILE A 16 -1.65 4.25 16.08
N GLY A 17 -1.83 3.16 15.32
CA GLY A 17 -3.06 2.39 15.31
C GLY A 17 -3.42 1.84 16.69
N ALA A 18 -2.43 1.38 17.46
CA ALA A 18 -2.62 0.90 18.83
C ALA A 18 -3.07 2.01 19.78
N GLY A 19 -2.49 3.21 19.64
CA GLY A 19 -2.89 4.38 20.42
C GLY A 19 -4.32 4.82 20.12
N VAL A 20 -4.67 4.92 18.83
CA VAL A 20 -6.04 5.30 18.40
C VAL A 20 -7.05 4.24 18.81
N GLY A 21 -6.77 2.97 18.53
CA GLY A 21 -7.62 1.85 18.92
C GLY A 21 -7.79 1.78 20.44
N GLY A 22 -6.71 1.91 21.20
CA GLY A 22 -6.75 1.87 22.67
C GLY A 22 -7.56 3.02 23.27
N TYR A 23 -7.45 4.24 22.71
CA TYR A 23 -8.24 5.39 23.15
C TYR A 23 -9.75 5.19 22.87
N ILE A 24 -10.09 4.72 21.68
CA ILE A 24 -11.48 4.41 21.31
C ILE A 24 -12.03 3.28 22.20
N GLY A 25 -11.23 2.24 22.44
CA GLY A 25 -11.61 1.12 23.30
C GLY A 25 -11.80 1.52 24.76
N PHE A 26 -10.97 2.43 25.27
CA PHE A 26 -11.09 2.95 26.63
C PHE A 26 -12.39 3.73 26.84
N THR A 27 -12.71 4.63 25.90
CA THR A 27 -13.89 5.50 25.96
C THR A 27 -15.17 4.72 25.70
N GLN A 28 -15.22 3.86 24.69
CA GLN A 28 -16.40 3.03 24.41
C GLN A 28 -16.67 1.99 25.49
N ALA A 29 -15.62 1.41 26.10
CA ALA A 29 -15.81 0.45 27.18
C ALA A 29 -16.33 1.12 28.46
N ALA A 30 -15.96 2.38 28.70
CA ALA A 30 -16.47 3.17 29.82
C ALA A 30 -17.96 3.56 29.64
N ASP A 31 -18.43 3.74 28.40
CA ASP A 31 -19.77 4.28 28.13
C ASP A 31 -20.84 3.22 27.83
N VAL A 32 -20.48 2.04 27.28
CA VAL A 32 -21.49 1.14 26.65
C VAL A 32 -21.39 -0.33 27.09
N SER A 33 -20.34 -0.75 27.80
CA SER A 33 -20.08 -2.19 28.05
C SER A 33 -19.86 -2.54 29.52
N ASN A 34 -20.30 -3.74 29.94
CA ASN A 34 -19.91 -4.36 31.23
C ASN A 34 -18.43 -4.78 31.28
N LEU A 35 -17.58 -4.15 30.47
CA LEU A 35 -16.18 -4.50 30.26
C LEU A 35 -15.31 -3.44 30.90
N SER A 36 -14.25 -3.85 31.58
CA SER A 36 -13.28 -2.91 32.15
C SER A 36 -12.72 -1.99 31.06
N PRO A 37 -12.65 -0.66 31.27
CA PRO A 37 -12.04 0.28 30.32
C PRO A 37 -10.62 -0.11 29.89
N VAL A 38 -9.87 -0.72 30.81
CA VAL A 38 -8.53 -1.25 30.54
C VAL A 38 -8.59 -2.42 29.57
N ALA A 39 -9.53 -3.35 29.75
CA ALA A 39 -9.71 -4.48 28.84
C ALA A 39 -10.16 -4.01 27.45
N GLY A 40 -11.06 -3.03 27.37
CA GLY A 40 -11.47 -2.39 26.11
C GLY A 40 -10.29 -1.76 25.37
N SER A 41 -9.45 -1.00 26.08
CA SER A 41 -8.26 -0.38 25.50
C SER A 41 -7.22 -1.39 24.99
N LEU A 42 -7.05 -2.52 25.68
CA LEU A 42 -6.08 -3.54 25.27
C LEU A 42 -6.55 -4.29 24.02
N ILE A 43 -7.83 -4.67 23.97
CA ILE A 43 -8.40 -5.39 22.82
C ILE A 43 -8.40 -4.49 21.60
N LEU A 44 -8.97 -3.30 21.71
CA LEU A 44 -9.12 -2.40 20.58
C LEU A 44 -7.77 -1.76 20.18
N GLY A 45 -6.85 -1.58 21.14
CA GLY A 45 -5.46 -1.23 20.87
C GLY A 45 -4.69 -2.33 20.14
N ALA A 46 -4.87 -3.60 20.48
CA ALA A 46 -4.27 -4.71 19.74
C ALA A 46 -4.80 -4.79 18.30
N ILE A 47 -6.11 -4.60 18.10
CA ILE A 47 -6.71 -4.53 16.77
C ILE A 47 -6.15 -3.35 15.98
N GLY A 48 -6.09 -2.17 16.59
CA GLY A 48 -5.52 -0.98 15.99
C GLY A 48 -4.05 -1.16 15.60
N PHE A 49 -3.26 -1.87 16.41
CA PHE A 49 -1.88 -2.20 16.08
C PHE A 49 -1.76 -3.03 14.79
N VAL A 50 -2.56 -4.08 14.67
CA VAL A 50 -2.57 -4.96 13.50
C VAL A 50 -3.08 -4.22 12.27
N ALA A 51 -4.19 -3.48 12.40
CA ALA A 51 -4.77 -2.72 11.30
C ALA A 51 -3.82 -1.61 10.80
N GLY A 52 -3.21 -0.86 11.71
CA GLY A 52 -2.26 0.20 11.38
C GLY A 52 -1.00 -0.32 10.69
N SER A 53 -0.43 -1.41 11.20
CA SER A 53 0.75 -2.03 10.58
C SER A 53 0.45 -2.64 9.21
N ALA A 54 -0.65 -3.37 9.07
CA ALA A 54 -1.09 -3.93 7.79
C ALA A 54 -1.41 -2.85 6.76
N GLY A 55 -2.13 -1.79 7.16
CA GLY A 55 -2.47 -0.69 6.25
C GLY A 55 -1.24 0.02 5.68
N ALA A 56 -0.24 0.29 6.53
CA ALA A 56 1.01 0.90 6.09
C ALA A 56 1.83 -0.02 5.17
N PHE A 57 1.82 -1.33 5.42
CA PHE A 57 2.46 -2.30 4.54
C PHE A 57 1.80 -2.34 3.16
N ILE A 58 0.47 -2.37 3.11
CA ILE A 58 -0.29 -2.36 1.84
C ILE A 58 0.03 -1.09 1.05
N LEU A 59 -0.07 0.08 1.69
CA LEU A 59 0.19 1.35 1.03
C LEU A 59 1.62 1.43 0.48
N LYS A 60 2.62 1.00 1.27
CA LYS A 60 4.01 0.96 0.82
C LYS A 60 4.20 0.01 -0.37
N SER A 61 3.57 -1.16 -0.33
CA SER A 61 3.65 -2.16 -1.40
C SER A 61 3.04 -1.64 -2.68
N LEU A 62 1.90 -0.95 -2.59
CA LEU A 62 1.25 -0.28 -3.72
C LEU A 62 2.15 0.80 -4.32
N MET A 63 2.74 1.67 -3.48
CA MET A 63 3.65 2.72 -3.97
C MET A 63 4.87 2.13 -4.68
N GLN A 64 5.44 1.06 -4.12
CA GLN A 64 6.58 0.39 -4.73
C GLN A 64 6.20 -0.29 -6.06
N PHE A 65 5.01 -0.88 -6.15
CA PHE A 65 4.48 -1.43 -7.39
C PHE A 65 4.31 -0.36 -8.48
N VAL A 66 3.72 0.80 -8.14
CA VAL A 66 3.57 1.94 -9.06
C VAL A 66 4.93 2.43 -9.57
N ILE A 67 5.92 2.58 -8.69
CA ILE A 67 7.27 2.99 -9.08
C ILE A 67 7.88 2.00 -10.09
N TYR A 68 7.71 0.69 -9.87
CA TYR A 68 8.21 -0.31 -10.81
C TYR A 68 7.51 -0.28 -12.16
N ILE A 69 6.19 -0.03 -12.20
CA ILE A 69 5.48 0.18 -13.47
C ILE A 69 6.05 1.38 -14.23
N ILE A 70 6.29 2.49 -13.53
CA ILE A 70 6.87 3.70 -14.15
C ILE A 70 8.28 3.42 -14.68
N LEU A 71 9.14 2.79 -13.88
CA LEU A 71 10.49 2.44 -14.30
C LEU A 71 10.48 1.49 -15.51
N PHE A 72 9.58 0.50 -15.50
CA PHE A 72 9.39 -0.40 -16.63
C PHE A 72 8.98 0.38 -17.89
N GLY A 73 8.01 1.28 -17.79
CA GLY A 73 7.59 2.14 -18.90
C GLY A 73 8.72 3.02 -19.44
N ILE A 74 9.54 3.61 -18.56
CA ILE A 74 10.69 4.42 -18.97
C ILE A 74 11.70 3.58 -19.76
N VAL A 75 12.05 2.38 -19.27
CA VAL A 75 12.98 1.49 -19.96
C VAL A 75 12.41 1.07 -21.31
N ALA A 76 11.13 0.68 -21.36
CA ALA A 76 10.46 0.30 -22.60
C ALA A 76 10.45 1.45 -23.63
N TYR A 77 10.24 2.68 -23.19
CA TYR A 77 10.25 3.87 -24.05
C TYR A 77 11.65 4.23 -24.56
N VAL A 78 12.65 4.27 -23.66
CA VAL A 78 14.03 4.63 -24.02
C VAL A 78 14.62 3.62 -25.00
N PHE A 79 14.34 2.33 -24.80
CA PHE A 79 14.85 1.26 -25.64
C PHE A 79 13.85 0.79 -26.71
N GLN A 80 12.82 1.58 -27.02
CA GLN A 80 11.74 1.19 -27.93
C GLN A 80 12.25 0.72 -29.29
N ASN A 81 13.23 1.43 -29.86
CA ASN A 81 13.78 1.12 -31.19
C ASN A 81 14.56 -0.20 -31.19
N GLN A 82 15.30 -0.48 -30.11
CA GLN A 82 16.04 -1.73 -29.97
C GLN A 82 15.10 -2.91 -29.75
N ILE A 83 14.05 -2.72 -28.94
CA ILE A 83 13.01 -3.73 -28.71
C ILE A 83 12.27 -4.03 -30.02
N GLU A 84 11.90 -3.00 -30.77
CA GLU A 84 11.24 -3.14 -32.07
C GLU A 84 12.13 -3.85 -33.10
N ALA A 85 13.42 -3.51 -33.16
CA ALA A 85 14.38 -4.18 -34.04
C ALA A 85 14.55 -5.68 -33.71
N MET A 86 14.37 -6.07 -32.45
CA MET A 86 14.50 -7.47 -32.00
C MET A 86 13.20 -8.26 -32.08
N THR A 87 12.06 -7.63 -31.83
CA THR A 87 10.77 -8.30 -31.67
C THR A 87 9.79 -8.03 -32.81
N GLY A 88 10.07 -7.02 -33.64
CA GLY A 88 9.14 -6.50 -34.66
C GLY A 88 7.96 -5.73 -34.07
N ILE A 89 7.92 -5.50 -32.75
CA ILE A 89 6.81 -4.87 -32.05
C ILE A 89 7.32 -3.62 -31.33
N ASN A 90 6.69 -2.48 -31.60
CA ASN A 90 6.94 -1.28 -30.81
C ASN A 90 6.19 -1.37 -29.47
N PRO A 91 6.91 -1.34 -28.33
CA PRO A 91 6.29 -1.53 -27.01
C PRO A 91 5.36 -0.37 -26.61
N VAL A 92 5.57 0.83 -27.15
CA VAL A 92 4.73 2.00 -26.90
C VAL A 92 3.40 1.84 -27.63
N ASP A 93 3.41 1.51 -28.92
CA ASP A 93 2.19 1.25 -29.69
C ASP A 93 1.40 0.08 -29.13
N ALA A 94 2.08 -1.01 -28.74
CA ALA A 94 1.42 -2.16 -28.10
C ALA A 94 0.69 -1.73 -26.81
N THR A 95 1.29 -0.84 -26.02
CA THR A 95 0.66 -0.32 -24.80
C THR A 95 -0.54 0.58 -25.13
N ILE A 96 -0.43 1.46 -26.14
CA ILE A 96 -1.53 2.33 -26.59
C ILE A 96 -2.71 1.48 -27.08
N HIS A 97 -2.45 0.41 -27.83
CA HIS A 97 -3.48 -0.52 -28.27
C HIS A 97 -4.24 -1.15 -27.08
N VAL A 98 -3.53 -1.67 -26.07
CA VAL A 98 -4.16 -2.23 -24.87
C VAL A 98 -5.01 -1.19 -24.13
N LEU A 99 -4.50 0.03 -23.96
CA LEU A 99 -5.23 1.09 -23.26
C LEU A 99 -6.48 1.52 -24.05
N ARG A 100 -6.39 1.58 -25.39
CA ARG A 100 -7.53 1.84 -26.26
C ARG A 100 -8.55 0.71 -26.21
N ASP A 101 -8.11 -0.54 -26.16
CA ASP A 101 -8.99 -1.72 -26.02
C ASP A 101 -9.72 -1.73 -24.66
N TRP A 102 -9.12 -1.12 -23.64
CA TRP A 102 -9.77 -0.87 -22.34
C TRP A 102 -10.70 0.35 -22.34
N GLY A 103 -10.86 1.02 -23.49
CA GLY A 103 -11.74 2.17 -23.66
C GLY A 103 -11.18 3.48 -23.08
N LEU A 104 -9.88 3.54 -22.79
CA LEU A 104 -9.26 4.75 -22.27
C LEU A 104 -8.95 5.74 -23.41
N PRO A 105 -9.22 7.05 -23.23
CA PRO A 105 -8.92 8.06 -24.22
C PRO A 105 -7.41 8.38 -24.19
N VAL A 106 -6.64 7.61 -24.94
CA VAL A 106 -5.18 7.73 -25.11
C VAL A 106 -4.77 8.02 -26.54
#